data_AF-A0A671UW40-F1
#
_entry.id   AF-A0A671UW40-F1
#
_cell.length_a   1.000
_cell.length_b   1.000
_cell.length_c   1.000
_cell.angle_alpha   90.00
_cell.angle_beta   90.00
_cell.angle_gamma   90.00
#
_symmetry.space_group_name_H-M   'P 1'
#
loop_
_entity.id
_entity.type
_entity.pdbx_description
1 polymer ?
#
loop_
_entity_poly.entity_id
_entity_poly.type
_entity_poly.pdbx_seq_one_letter_code
_entity_poly.pdbx_strand_id
1 'polypeptide(L)'
;MGVSFQPAAPPPRNFLCYSCEEYVEDLSKIPKEALEDADIRLVVIGQAAHYHIEPFCSLTGYPYEIYVDPERSVYQKLGMKREEKFNDSANRSPHVKSGMFMGQLKSIWRAMTSPVFDFQGDLHQQGGALIAGPGPRVHFYHCDTNRLDHMPINWLLQLAGVQQTLDFSDKPKIIDV
;
A
#
# COMPACT_ATOMS: atom_id res chain seq x y z
N MET A 1 -10.49 -13.81 42.49
CA MET A 1 -9.79 -12.97 41.50
C MET A 1 -9.96 -13.63 40.15
N GLY A 2 -10.89 -13.14 39.33
CA GLY A 2 -11.11 -13.67 37.97
C GLY A 2 -10.28 -12.85 36.99
N VAL A 3 -9.24 -13.44 36.41
CA VAL A 3 -8.51 -12.84 35.29
C VAL A 3 -9.30 -13.18 34.04
N SER A 4 -10.10 -12.22 33.58
CA SER A 4 -10.75 -12.28 32.27
C SER A 4 -9.69 -12.05 31.20
N PHE A 5 -9.19 -13.12 30.59
CA PHE A 5 -8.47 -13.01 29.32
C PHE A 5 -9.47 -12.66 28.23
N GLN A 6 -9.56 -11.38 27.88
CA GLN A 6 -10.14 -11.00 26.60
C GLN A 6 -9.17 -11.46 25.50
N PRO A 7 -9.62 -12.14 24.44
CA PRO A 7 -8.77 -12.44 23.30
C PRO A 7 -8.30 -11.11 22.70
N ALA A 8 -6.99 -10.92 22.61
CA ALA A 8 -6.39 -9.80 21.90
C ALA A 8 -6.97 -9.76 20.49
N ALA A 9 -7.51 -8.60 20.08
CA ALA A 9 -8.02 -8.41 18.74
C ALA A 9 -6.94 -8.76 17.71
N PRO A 10 -7.27 -9.40 16.58
CA PRO A 10 -6.29 -9.73 15.55
C PRO A 10 -5.55 -8.44 15.13
N PRO A 11 -4.21 -8.51 15.04
CA PRO A 11 -3.36 -7.33 14.84
C PRO A 11 -3.57 -6.77 13.43
N PRO A 12 -3.50 -5.44 13.19
CA PRO A 12 -4.09 -4.66 12.07
C PRO A 12 -3.32 -4.63 10.73
N ARG A 13 -3.89 -4.29 9.54
CA ARG A 13 -3.06 -4.20 8.30
C ARG A 13 -1.99 -3.14 8.48
N ASN A 14 -0.75 -3.60 8.55
CA ASN A 14 0.42 -2.78 8.74
C ASN A 14 1.04 -2.44 7.36
N PHE A 15 1.92 -1.44 7.31
CA PHE A 15 2.82 -1.15 6.16
C PHE A 15 3.52 -2.38 5.59
N LEU A 16 3.60 -3.43 6.38
CA LEU A 16 4.37 -4.64 6.16
C LEU A 16 3.55 -5.81 5.57
N CYS A 17 2.37 -5.55 5.01
CA CYS A 17 1.71 -6.54 4.16
C CYS A 17 2.47 -6.62 2.83
N TYR A 18 2.91 -7.81 2.42
CA TYR A 18 3.71 -8.01 1.21
C TYR A 18 3.11 -7.37 -0.05
N SER A 19 1.80 -7.45 -0.26
CA SER A 19 1.16 -6.82 -1.42
C SER A 19 1.17 -5.29 -1.33
N CYS A 20 1.15 -4.73 -0.12
CA CYS A 20 1.27 -3.30 0.10
C CYS A 20 2.72 -2.82 -0.03
N GLU A 21 3.71 -3.63 0.36
CA GLU A 21 5.13 -3.37 0.12
C GLU A 21 5.41 -3.29 -1.39
N GLU A 22 5.03 -4.31 -2.17
CA GLU A 22 5.18 -4.30 -3.64
C GLU A 22 4.49 -3.08 -4.28
N TYR A 23 3.28 -2.75 -3.82
CA TYR A 23 2.55 -1.60 -4.33
C TYR A 23 3.27 -0.27 -4.04
N VAL A 24 3.80 -0.11 -2.82
CA VAL A 24 4.55 1.11 -2.43
C VAL A 24 5.91 1.18 -3.13
N GLU A 25 6.57 0.04 -3.37
CA GLU A 25 7.77 -0.02 -4.21
C GLU A 25 7.49 0.40 -5.66
N ASP A 26 6.32 0.06 -6.21
CA ASP A 26 5.96 0.56 -7.53
C ASP A 26 5.60 2.06 -7.49
N LEU A 27 4.92 2.54 -6.42
CA LEU A 27 4.71 3.98 -6.23
C LEU A 27 6.03 4.76 -6.10
N SER A 28 7.09 4.17 -5.53
CA SER A 28 8.40 4.83 -5.40
C SER A 28 9.10 5.07 -6.74
N LYS A 29 8.71 4.33 -7.78
CA LYS A 29 9.23 4.48 -9.15
C LYS A 29 8.59 5.61 -9.94
N ILE A 30 7.51 6.21 -9.43
CA ILE A 30 6.88 7.37 -10.07
C ILE A 30 7.90 8.51 -10.06
N PRO A 31 8.19 9.18 -11.19
CA PRO A 31 9.05 10.36 -11.21
C PRO A 31 8.40 11.55 -10.54
N LYS A 32 9.19 12.36 -9.81
CA LYS A 32 8.67 13.53 -9.10
C LYS A 32 8.09 14.56 -10.07
N GLU A 33 8.76 14.73 -11.21
CA GLU A 33 8.38 15.67 -12.27
C GLU A 33 6.98 15.37 -12.80
N ALA A 34 6.60 14.09 -12.88
CA ALA A 34 5.28 13.65 -13.33
C ALA A 34 4.14 14.12 -12.42
N LEU A 35 4.42 14.19 -11.11
CA LEU A 35 3.47 14.64 -10.11
C LEU A 35 3.44 16.16 -10.05
N GLU A 36 4.60 16.81 -10.16
CA GLU A 36 4.73 18.28 -10.16
C GLU A 36 4.05 18.91 -11.40
N ASP A 37 4.25 18.34 -12.59
CA ASP A 37 3.62 18.81 -13.84
C ASP A 37 2.08 18.71 -13.79
N ALA A 38 1.55 17.80 -12.97
CA ALA A 38 0.12 17.60 -12.77
C ALA A 38 -0.44 18.31 -11.52
N ASP A 39 0.40 19.03 -10.76
CA ASP A 39 0.05 19.66 -9.47
C ASP A 39 -0.55 18.67 -8.45
N ILE A 40 0.04 17.46 -8.37
CA ILE A 40 -0.39 16.37 -7.49
C ILE A 40 0.63 16.16 -6.38
N ARG A 41 0.12 15.88 -5.17
CA ARG A 41 0.92 15.29 -4.09
C ARG A 41 0.51 13.83 -3.89
N LEU A 42 1.49 12.93 -3.98
CA LEU A 42 1.30 11.52 -3.68
C LEU A 42 1.59 11.26 -2.20
N VAL A 43 0.63 10.66 -1.50
CA VAL A 43 0.68 10.43 -0.06
C VAL A 43 0.28 9.00 0.25
N VAL A 44 1.06 8.31 1.07
CA VAL A 44 0.70 7.00 1.64
C VAL A 44 0.28 7.18 3.10
N ILE A 45 -0.87 6.61 3.48
CA ILE A 45 -1.33 6.56 4.87
C ILE A 45 -1.40 5.10 5.29
N GLY A 46 -0.53 4.70 6.22
CA GLY A 46 -0.52 3.34 6.75
C GLY A 46 -0.95 3.29 8.21
N GLN A 47 -1.47 2.16 8.65
CA GLN A 47 -1.72 1.94 10.06
C GLN A 47 -0.47 1.34 10.72
N ALA A 48 0.35 2.21 11.31
CA ALA A 48 1.43 1.81 12.20
C ALA A 48 1.76 2.95 13.17
N ALA A 49 2.72 2.73 14.06
CA ALA A 49 3.32 3.81 14.82
C ALA A 49 4.31 4.62 13.95
N HIS A 50 4.51 5.90 14.28
CA HIS A 50 5.36 6.82 13.52
C HIS A 50 6.81 6.34 13.36
N TYR A 51 7.36 5.62 14.34
CA TYR A 51 8.73 5.09 14.28
C TYR A 51 8.93 3.99 13.23
N HIS A 52 7.85 3.48 12.61
CA HIS A 52 7.94 2.55 11.47
C HIS A 52 8.12 3.25 10.12
N ILE A 53 7.92 4.58 10.03
CA ILE A 53 8.04 5.32 8.76
C ILE A 53 9.46 5.17 8.19
N GLU A 54 10.50 5.51 8.95
CA GLU A 54 11.88 5.50 8.46
C GLU A 54 12.36 4.12 8.00
N PRO A 55 12.16 3.03 8.78
CA PRO A 55 12.46 1.68 8.30
C PRO A 55 11.69 1.29 7.04
N PHE A 56 10.43 1.74 6.91
CA PHE A 56 9.60 1.44 5.75
C PHE A 56 10.04 2.20 4.49
N CYS A 57 10.39 3.48 4.60
CA CYS A 57 10.99 4.24 3.50
C CYS A 57 12.34 3.63 3.09
N SER A 58 13.18 3.24 4.06
CA SER A 58 14.47 2.58 3.79
C SER A 58 14.31 1.24 3.07
N LEU A 59 13.23 0.52 3.36
CA LEU A 59 12.88 -0.74 2.72
C LEU A 59 12.40 -0.53 1.28
N THR A 60 11.44 0.36 1.06
CA THR A 60 10.72 0.51 -0.22
C THR A 60 11.34 1.51 -1.18
N GLY A 61 12.28 2.34 -0.68
CA GLY A 61 12.81 3.49 -1.41
C GLY A 61 11.78 4.60 -1.63
N TYR A 62 10.65 4.59 -0.92
CA TYR A 62 9.56 5.54 -1.13
C TYR A 62 9.99 6.98 -0.80
N PRO A 63 10.00 7.90 -1.78
CA PRO A 63 10.56 9.25 -1.59
C PRO A 63 9.51 10.30 -1.22
N TYR A 64 8.23 9.93 -1.16
CA TYR A 64 7.11 10.86 -0.95
C TYR A 64 6.58 10.84 0.49
N GLU A 65 5.55 11.64 0.75
CA GLU A 65 4.98 11.81 2.08
C GLU A 65 4.31 10.52 2.58
N ILE A 66 4.68 10.10 3.79
CA ILE A 66 4.02 9.02 4.52
C ILE A 66 3.42 9.57 5.81
N TYR A 67 2.15 9.27 6.05
CA TYR A 67 1.49 9.49 7.34
C TYR A 67 1.10 8.16 7.97
N VAL A 68 0.90 8.22 9.27
CA VAL A 68 0.39 7.07 10.03
C VAL A 68 -0.95 7.38 10.68
N ASP A 69 -1.82 6.38 10.70
CA ASP A 69 -3.12 6.42 11.39
C ASP A 69 -3.21 5.29 12.43
N PRO A 70 -2.44 5.36 13.55
CA PRO A 70 -2.35 4.27 14.53
C PRO A 70 -3.73 3.86 15.08
N GLU A 71 -4.61 4.84 15.29
CA GLU A 71 -5.94 4.68 15.87
C GLU A 71 -7.02 4.35 14.83
N ARG A 72 -6.68 4.30 13.54
CA ARG A 72 -7.63 4.10 12.42
C ARG A 72 -8.71 5.18 12.36
N SER A 73 -8.40 6.39 12.77
CA SER A 73 -9.35 7.50 12.80
C SER A 73 -9.75 7.94 11.38
N VAL A 74 -8.80 8.00 10.46
CA VAL A 74 -9.02 8.31 9.04
C VAL A 74 -9.70 7.14 8.36
N TYR A 75 -9.19 5.93 8.60
CA TYR A 75 -9.75 4.68 8.08
C TYR A 75 -11.25 4.54 8.38
N GLN A 76 -11.64 4.77 9.64
CA GLN A 76 -13.05 4.70 10.06
C GLN A 76 -13.89 5.82 9.43
N LYS A 77 -13.36 7.05 9.36
CA LYS A 77 -14.07 8.18 8.72
C LYS A 77 -14.31 7.99 7.23
N LEU A 78 -13.40 7.29 6.54
CA LEU A 78 -13.57 6.92 5.13
C LEU A 78 -14.59 5.78 4.94
N GLY A 79 -15.07 5.15 6.02
CA GLY A 79 -16.03 4.04 5.94
C GLY A 79 -15.42 2.72 5.48
N MET A 80 -14.09 2.58 5.52
CA MET A 80 -13.39 1.35 5.17
C MET A 80 -13.66 0.25 6.21
N LYS A 81 -13.76 -1.00 5.75
CA LYS A 81 -14.23 -2.13 6.57
C LYS A 81 -13.19 -3.23 6.68
N ARG A 82 -13.25 -3.98 7.77
CA ARG A 82 -12.56 -5.27 7.83
C ARG A 82 -13.42 -6.26 7.05
N GLU A 83 -12.95 -6.74 5.91
CA GLU A 83 -13.68 -7.72 5.10
C GLU A 83 -13.14 -9.14 5.34
N GLU A 84 -14.03 -10.07 5.71
CA GLU A 84 -13.72 -11.50 5.82
C GLU A 84 -13.90 -12.27 4.51
N LYS A 85 -14.28 -11.60 3.41
CA LYS A 85 -14.59 -12.28 2.15
C LYS A 85 -13.40 -12.26 1.21
N PHE A 86 -12.60 -13.32 1.28
CA PHE A 86 -11.76 -13.78 0.17
C PHE A 86 -12.68 -14.07 -1.03
N ASN A 87 -12.97 -13.07 -1.84
CA ASN A 87 -13.62 -13.30 -3.12
C ASN A 87 -12.51 -13.54 -4.15
N ASP A 88 -12.25 -14.81 -4.46
CA ASP A 88 -11.27 -15.27 -5.47
C ASP A 88 -11.57 -14.78 -6.91
N SER A 89 -12.60 -13.96 -7.09
CA SER A 89 -13.13 -13.52 -8.38
C SER A 89 -12.80 -12.08 -8.76
N ALA A 90 -12.07 -11.31 -7.94
CA ALA A 90 -11.61 -9.99 -8.33
C ALA A 90 -10.44 -10.10 -9.33
N ASN A 91 -10.49 -9.33 -10.41
CA ASN A 91 -9.41 -9.24 -11.38
C ASN A 91 -8.11 -8.82 -10.68
N ARG A 92 -7.08 -9.68 -10.70
CA ARG A 92 -5.78 -9.38 -10.07
C ARG A 92 -5.22 -8.05 -10.60
N SER A 93 -4.85 -7.15 -9.70
CA SER A 93 -4.14 -5.93 -10.09
C SER A 93 -2.80 -6.28 -10.74
N PRO A 94 -2.41 -5.64 -11.86
CA PRO A 94 -1.11 -5.86 -12.50
C PRO A 94 0.12 -5.61 -11.61
N HIS A 95 -0.08 -4.91 -10.47
CA HIS A 95 0.95 -4.54 -9.50
C HIS A 95 1.17 -5.62 -8.43
N VAL A 96 0.36 -6.68 -8.44
CA VAL A 96 0.58 -7.87 -7.61
C VAL A 96 1.45 -8.83 -8.42
N LYS A 97 2.77 -8.72 -8.26
CA LYS A 97 3.74 -9.44 -9.10
C LYS A 97 3.98 -10.89 -8.66
N SER A 98 3.52 -11.26 -7.47
CA SER A 98 3.74 -12.58 -6.89
C SER A 98 2.78 -13.68 -7.38
N GLY A 99 2.81 -13.97 -8.68
CA GLY A 99 2.52 -15.31 -9.15
C GLY A 99 3.73 -16.21 -8.88
N MET A 100 3.82 -16.83 -7.71
CA MET A 100 4.68 -17.99 -7.39
C MET A 100 6.18 -17.88 -7.80
N PHE A 101 7.09 -17.85 -6.82
CA PHE A 101 8.55 -18.04 -6.97
C PHE A 101 9.39 -16.87 -7.50
N MET A 102 9.73 -15.90 -6.63
CA MET A 102 11.14 -15.49 -6.36
C MET A 102 11.25 -14.50 -5.18
N GLY A 103 10.23 -13.65 -4.96
CA GLY A 103 10.25 -12.59 -3.94
C GLY A 103 10.07 -13.05 -2.49
N GLN A 104 9.40 -14.20 -2.26
CA GLN A 104 9.14 -14.74 -0.93
C GLN A 104 10.42 -15.07 -0.15
N LEU A 105 11.52 -15.41 -0.83
CA LEU A 105 12.79 -15.75 -0.18
C LEU A 105 13.53 -14.54 0.42
N LYS A 106 13.47 -13.35 -0.19
CA LYS A 106 14.17 -12.16 0.32
C LYS A 106 13.43 -11.49 1.49
N SER A 107 12.10 -11.48 1.45
CA SER A 107 11.26 -10.91 2.51
C SER A 107 11.26 -11.80 3.77
N ILE A 108 11.21 -13.13 3.61
CA ILE A 108 11.36 -14.09 4.73
C ILE A 108 12.78 -13.99 5.35
N TRP A 109 13.83 -13.82 4.54
CA TRP A 109 15.20 -13.68 5.03
C TRP A 109 15.41 -12.41 5.88
N ARG A 110 14.78 -11.29 5.50
CA ARG A 110 14.77 -10.05 6.30
C ARG A 110 13.90 -10.16 7.55
N ALA A 111 12.80 -10.90 7.49
CA ALA A 111 11.92 -11.16 8.63
C ALA A 111 12.58 -12.07 9.70
N MET A 112 13.49 -12.97 9.32
CA MET A 112 14.17 -13.88 10.26
C MET A 112 15.27 -13.21 11.12
N THR A 113 15.68 -11.98 10.82
CA THR A 113 16.92 -11.40 11.39
C THR A 113 16.73 -10.15 12.25
N SER A 114 15.51 -9.65 12.46
CA SER A 114 15.30 -8.46 13.30
C SER A 114 14.06 -8.55 14.20
N PRO A 115 14.22 -8.61 15.53
CA PRO A 115 13.14 -8.51 16.52
C PRO A 115 12.34 -7.19 16.48
N VAL A 116 12.77 -6.21 15.66
CA VAL A 116 12.15 -4.89 15.53
C VAL A 116 10.93 -4.91 14.60
N PHE A 117 10.78 -5.97 13.80
CA PHE A 117 9.65 -6.10 12.88
C PHE A 117 8.78 -7.28 13.30
N ASP A 118 7.87 -7.05 14.25
CA ASP A 118 6.85 -8.03 14.59
C ASP A 118 5.72 -7.97 13.52
N PHE A 119 5.86 -8.83 12.51
CA PHE A 119 5.05 -8.87 11.29
C PHE A 119 3.75 -9.67 11.48
N GLN A 120 2.80 -9.14 12.24
CA GLN A 120 1.43 -9.64 12.15
C GLN A 120 0.50 -8.48 11.85
N GLY A 121 0.13 -8.33 10.58
CA GLY A 121 -0.92 -7.43 10.18
C GLY A 121 -2.21 -8.14 9.81
N ASP A 122 -3.34 -7.46 9.97
CA ASP A 122 -4.70 -7.99 9.81
C ASP A 122 -4.98 -8.10 8.34
N LEU A 123 -4.73 -9.25 7.73
CA LEU A 123 -4.97 -9.46 6.31
C LEU A 123 -6.41 -9.11 5.87
N HIS A 124 -7.36 -8.98 6.79
CA HIS A 124 -8.76 -8.62 6.54
C HIS A 124 -9.04 -7.11 6.53
N GLN A 125 -8.10 -6.23 6.88
CA GLN A 125 -8.35 -4.79 6.73
C GLN A 125 -8.43 -4.46 5.24
N GLN A 126 -9.39 -3.61 4.87
CA GLN A 126 -9.53 -3.09 3.52
C GLN A 126 -8.48 -2.00 3.25
N GLY A 127 -8.10 -1.87 1.98
CA GLY A 127 -7.29 -0.76 1.49
C GLY A 127 -8.11 0.13 0.59
N GLY A 128 -7.42 1.07 -0.04
CA GLY A 128 -8.07 1.89 -1.04
C GLY A 128 -7.19 3.01 -1.53
N ALA A 129 -7.76 3.77 -2.45
CA ALA A 129 -7.16 4.95 -3.03
C ALA A 129 -8.18 6.09 -3.07
N LEU A 130 -7.70 7.31 -2.89
CA LEU A 130 -8.51 8.53 -2.85
C LEU A 130 -7.82 9.61 -3.65
N ILE A 131 -8.54 10.27 -4.56
CA ILE A 131 -8.11 11.51 -5.21
C ILE A 131 -8.98 12.62 -4.65
N ALA A 132 -8.36 13.57 -3.98
CA ALA A 132 -9.03 14.69 -3.34
C ALA A 132 -8.31 16.00 -3.60
N GLY A 133 -9.08 17.09 -3.57
CA GLY A 133 -8.62 18.45 -3.78
C GLY A 133 -8.75 18.95 -5.22
N PRO A 134 -8.48 20.26 -5.45
CA PRO A 134 -8.25 21.27 -4.41
C PRO A 134 -9.48 21.52 -3.53
N GLY A 135 -9.27 21.89 -2.27
CA GLY A 135 -10.34 22.08 -1.29
C GLY A 135 -10.98 20.76 -0.79
N PRO A 136 -12.19 20.80 -0.21
CA PRO A 136 -12.83 19.64 0.42
C PRO A 136 -13.53 18.70 -0.59
N ARG A 137 -13.01 18.60 -1.82
CA ARG A 137 -13.63 17.83 -2.90
C ARG A 137 -12.97 16.47 -3.05
N VAL A 138 -13.77 15.43 -3.16
CA VAL A 138 -13.31 14.09 -3.54
C VAL A 138 -13.67 13.88 -5.01
N HIS A 139 -12.67 13.56 -5.83
CA HIS A 139 -12.80 13.30 -7.26
C HIS A 139 -12.89 11.81 -7.57
N PHE A 140 -12.24 10.99 -6.75
CA PHE A 140 -12.24 9.54 -6.89
C PHE A 140 -12.06 8.87 -5.53
N TYR A 141 -12.74 7.76 -5.31
CA TYR A 141 -12.58 6.93 -4.12
C TYR A 141 -12.78 5.46 -4.48
N HIS A 142 -11.81 4.63 -4.14
CA HIS A 142 -11.83 3.18 -4.32
C HIS A 142 -11.53 2.50 -3.00
N CYS A 143 -12.31 1.47 -2.68
CA CYS A 143 -12.05 0.54 -1.60
C CYS A 143 -11.64 -0.79 -2.22
N ASP A 144 -10.45 -1.28 -1.87
CA ASP A 144 -9.95 -2.57 -2.36
C ASP A 144 -10.90 -3.68 -1.89
N THR A 145 -11.38 -4.52 -2.79
CA THR A 145 -12.25 -5.65 -2.41
C THR A 145 -11.48 -6.78 -1.74
N ASN A 146 -10.17 -6.86 -1.95
CA ASN A 146 -9.25 -7.73 -1.22
C ASN A 146 -7.79 -7.25 -1.40
N ARG A 147 -6.83 -7.92 -0.77
CA ARG A 147 -5.39 -7.57 -0.82
C ARG A 147 -4.74 -7.57 -2.20
N LEU A 148 -5.36 -8.20 -3.20
CA LEU A 148 -4.88 -8.27 -4.58
C LEU A 148 -5.60 -7.30 -5.52
N ASP A 149 -6.62 -6.60 -5.02
CA ASP A 149 -7.47 -5.66 -5.75
C ASP A 149 -7.02 -4.20 -5.52
N HIS A 150 -5.71 -4.00 -5.40
CA HIS A 150 -5.15 -2.66 -5.37
C HIS A 150 -5.47 -1.95 -6.69
N MET A 151 -6.02 -0.75 -6.59
CA MET A 151 -6.30 0.08 -7.75
C MET A 151 -5.04 0.24 -8.63
N PRO A 152 -5.10 -0.02 -9.94
CA PRO A 152 -3.93 0.10 -10.82
C PRO A 152 -3.33 1.51 -10.79
N ILE A 153 -2.02 1.62 -10.52
CA ILE A 153 -1.32 2.90 -10.33
C ILE A 153 -1.47 3.80 -11.56
N ASN A 154 -1.24 3.28 -12.77
CA ASN A 154 -1.42 4.08 -14.00
C ASN A 154 -2.83 4.65 -14.14
N TRP A 155 -3.85 3.92 -13.67
CA TRP A 155 -5.22 4.39 -13.75
C TRP A 155 -5.50 5.49 -12.73
N LEU A 156 -4.95 5.38 -11.52
CA LEU A 156 -4.98 6.47 -10.53
C LEU A 156 -4.29 7.74 -11.04
N LEU A 157 -3.08 7.59 -11.59
CA LEU A 157 -2.29 8.70 -12.11
C LEU A 157 -3.03 9.40 -13.25
N GLN A 158 -3.61 8.63 -14.19
CA GLN A 158 -4.42 9.19 -15.27
C GLN A 158 -5.67 9.91 -14.75
N LEU A 159 -6.40 9.32 -13.80
CA LEU A 159 -7.56 9.95 -13.16
C LEU A 159 -7.19 11.25 -12.43
N ALA A 160 -5.98 11.32 -11.89
CA ALA A 160 -5.45 12.50 -11.22
C ALA A 160 -4.92 13.56 -12.19
N GLY A 161 -4.74 13.24 -13.48
CA GLY A 161 -4.32 14.18 -14.53
C GLY A 161 -2.89 14.00 -15.04
N VAL A 162 -2.16 12.97 -14.58
CA VAL A 162 -0.83 12.63 -15.08
C VAL A 162 -0.93 12.08 -16.50
N GLN A 163 -0.23 12.72 -17.44
CA GLN A 163 -0.30 12.39 -18.87
C GLN A 163 0.59 11.20 -19.25
N GLN A 164 1.64 10.93 -18.49
CA GLN A 164 2.58 9.85 -18.74
C GLN A 164 2.07 8.51 -18.20
N THR A 165 2.14 7.47 -19.04
CA THR A 165 1.95 6.09 -18.58
C THR A 165 3.30 5.53 -18.13
N LEU A 166 3.33 4.93 -16.94
CA LEU A 166 4.53 4.35 -16.35
C LEU A 166 4.57 2.84 -16.57
N ASP A 167 5.76 2.32 -16.85
CA ASP A 167 5.99 0.88 -16.92
C ASP A 167 6.56 0.39 -15.58
N PHE A 168 5.72 -0.34 -14.85
CA PHE A 168 6.07 -0.98 -13.59
C PHE A 168 6.50 -2.44 -13.76
N SER A 169 6.61 -2.97 -14.99
CA SER A 169 7.05 -4.35 -15.20
C SER A 169 8.52 -4.54 -14.85
N ASP A 170 8.88 -5.68 -14.26
CA ASP A 170 10.28 -6.00 -13.93
C ASP A 170 11.07 -6.50 -15.16
N LYS A 171 10.57 -6.23 -16.38
CA LYS A 171 11.25 -6.66 -17.60
C LYS A 171 12.48 -5.77 -17.83
N PRO A 172 13.64 -6.36 -18.16
CA PRO A 172 14.79 -5.56 -18.55
C PRO A 172 14.40 -4.72 -19.78
N LYS A 173 14.53 -3.40 -19.67
CA LYS A 173 14.39 -2.49 -20.81
C LYS A 173 15.57 -2.72 -21.74
N ILE A 174 15.33 -3.36 -22.88
CA ILE A 174 16.33 -3.44 -23.95
C ILE A 174 16.43 -2.02 -24.52
N ILE A 175 17.54 -1.35 -24.21
CA ILE A 175 17.90 -0.08 -24.84
C ILE A 175 18.77 -0.47 -26.02
N ASP A 176 18.23 -0.35 -27.23
CA ASP A 176 19.03 -0.43 -28.45
C ASP A 176 19.80 0.90 -28.56
N VAL A 177 21.13 0.84 -28.62
CA VAL A 177 22.04 2.00 -28.70
C VAL A 177 22.63 2.08 -30.09
#